data_AF-A0A0Q4N1E8-F1
#
_entry.id   AF-A0A0Q4N1E8-F1
#
_cell.length_a   1.000
_cell.length_b   1.000
_cell.length_c   1.000
_cell.angle_alpha   90.00
_cell.angle_beta   90.00
_cell.angle_gamma   90.00
#
_symmetry.space_group_name_H-M   'P 1'
#
loop_
_entity.id
_entity.type
_entity.pdbx_description
1 polymer ?
#
loop_
_entity_poly.entity_id
_entity_poly.type
_entity_poly.pdbx_seq_one_letter_code
_entity_poly.pdbx_strand_id
1 'polypeptide(L)'
;MDYTTEIRHNCLIAYGSIPIMELVRIIQKAPEEADMDLRLQRMLGASLVRGLPEDLKRLAADPYVLERATEIARQELGYKTVSAEAFNWLVSGERGSSSEHLFSVVLGVELPGKGFPADPADFSRCRKLCEQVPEVASNLQLMKATSTQWARLIDQWDSLCILMDSESPQWREGVGSAPKTYKSIQAL
;
A
#
# COMPACT_ATOMS: atom_id res chain seq x y z
N MET A 1 -11.88 22.08 -17.10
CA MET A 1 -10.76 21.12 -17.11
C MET A 1 -11.10 20.10 -16.06
N ASP A 2 -11.16 18.82 -16.42
CA ASP A 2 -11.58 17.75 -15.52
C ASP A 2 -10.45 17.26 -14.59
N TYR A 3 -9.29 17.92 -14.67
CA TYR A 3 -8.15 17.70 -13.80
C TYR A 3 -7.39 19.01 -13.52
N THR A 4 -6.66 19.03 -12.42
CA THR A 4 -5.71 20.09 -12.03
C THR A 4 -4.34 19.49 -11.74
N THR A 5 -3.29 20.29 -11.86
CA THR A 5 -1.92 19.87 -11.55
C THR A 5 -1.22 20.87 -10.64
N GLU A 6 -0.37 20.39 -9.77
CA GLU A 6 0.55 21.19 -8.96
C GLU A 6 1.95 20.57 -8.94
N ILE A 7 2.96 21.39 -8.67
CA ILE A 7 4.33 20.93 -8.42
C ILE A 7 4.67 21.19 -6.95
N ARG A 8 5.09 20.15 -6.23
CA ARG A 8 5.53 20.27 -4.83
C ARG A 8 6.75 19.39 -4.61
N HIS A 9 7.82 19.92 -4.01
CA HIS A 9 9.12 19.25 -3.92
C HIS A 9 9.59 18.65 -5.25
N ASN A 10 9.39 19.37 -6.36
CA ASN A 10 9.65 18.91 -7.73
C ASN A 10 8.85 17.66 -8.18
N CYS A 11 7.89 17.19 -7.40
CA CYS A 11 6.96 16.15 -7.81
C CYS A 11 5.76 16.77 -8.52
N LEU A 12 5.36 16.16 -9.63
CA LEU A 12 4.10 16.44 -10.29
C LEU A 12 2.98 15.71 -9.57
N ILE A 13 1.97 16.46 -9.16
CA ILE A 13 0.74 15.92 -8.56
C ILE A 13 -0.42 16.34 -9.45
N ALA A 14 -1.28 15.39 -9.83
CA ALA A 14 -2.47 15.66 -10.61
C ALA A 14 -3.72 15.09 -9.93
N TYR A 15 -4.80 15.86 -9.93
CA TYR A 15 -6.08 15.51 -9.33
C TYR A 15 -7.17 15.50 -10.39
N GLY A 16 -8.06 14.50 -10.38
CA GLY A 16 -9.20 14.40 -11.29
C GLY A 16 -8.95 13.48 -12.49
N SER A 17 -9.85 13.54 -13.47
CA SER A 17 -9.81 12.64 -14.62
C SER A 17 -8.79 13.13 -15.64
N ILE A 18 -7.63 12.46 -15.70
CA ILE A 18 -6.55 12.81 -16.63
C ILE A 18 -6.83 12.17 -17.99
N PRO A 19 -7.00 12.95 -19.08
CA PRO A 19 -7.16 12.39 -20.41
C PRO A 19 -5.94 11.55 -20.83
N ILE A 20 -6.16 10.43 -21.52
CA ILE A 20 -5.09 9.50 -21.90
C ILE A 20 -3.93 10.18 -22.64
N MET A 21 -4.24 11.15 -23.50
CA MET A 21 -3.23 11.89 -24.25
C MET A 21 -2.38 12.81 -23.37
N GLU A 22 -2.96 13.36 -22.29
CA GLU A 22 -2.18 14.15 -21.32
C GLU A 22 -1.33 13.25 -20.43
N LEU A 23 -1.84 12.09 -20.03
CA LEU A 23 -1.06 11.10 -19.28
C LEU A 23 0.20 10.67 -20.06
N VAL A 24 0.06 10.37 -21.37
CA VAL A 24 1.20 10.04 -22.24
C VAL A 24 2.22 11.19 -22.28
N ARG A 25 1.78 12.43 -22.40
CA ARG A 25 2.67 13.60 -22.40
C ARG A 25 3.41 13.77 -21.07
N ILE A 26 2.72 13.54 -19.95
CA ILE A 26 3.33 13.58 -18.62
C ILE A 26 4.44 12.54 -18.52
N ILE A 27 4.18 11.30 -18.94
CA ILE A 27 5.16 10.21 -18.92
C ILE A 27 6.36 10.53 -19.81
N GLN A 28 6.13 11.03 -21.03
CA GLN A 28 7.20 11.32 -22.00
C GLN A 28 8.08 12.51 -21.61
N LYS A 29 7.57 13.47 -20.83
CA LYS A 29 8.33 14.66 -20.39
C LYS A 29 9.12 14.43 -19.11
N ALA A 30 8.88 13.34 -18.41
CA ALA A 30 9.54 13.07 -17.15
C ALA A 30 10.98 12.56 -17.36
N PRO A 31 11.89 12.81 -16.41
CA PRO A 31 13.18 12.13 -16.35
C PRO A 31 13.01 10.61 -16.37
N GLU A 32 14.00 9.90 -16.90
CA GLU A 32 13.99 8.43 -16.99
C GLU A 32 13.89 7.79 -15.61
N GLU A 33 14.52 8.40 -14.60
CA GLU A 33 14.54 7.94 -13.21
C GLU A 33 13.33 8.38 -12.39
N ALA A 34 12.35 9.08 -13.00
CA ALA A 34 11.17 9.52 -12.29
C ALA A 34 10.15 8.38 -12.16
N ASP A 35 9.73 8.10 -10.93
CA ASP A 35 8.78 7.04 -10.60
C ASP A 35 7.40 7.59 -10.26
N MET A 36 6.38 6.75 -10.48
CA MET A 36 5.03 7.00 -9.98
C MET A 36 4.88 6.40 -8.59
N ASP A 37 4.35 7.18 -7.66
CA ASP A 37 4.18 6.73 -6.27
C ASP A 37 2.69 6.58 -5.92
N LEU A 38 2.21 5.33 -5.90
CA LEU A 38 0.82 5.00 -5.56
C LEU A 38 0.49 5.24 -4.08
N ARG A 39 1.49 5.23 -3.20
CA ARG A 39 1.28 5.54 -1.78
C ARG A 39 1.00 7.02 -1.62
N LEU A 40 1.81 7.88 -2.24
CA LEU A 40 1.59 9.33 -2.22
C LEU A 40 0.33 9.76 -2.95
N GLN A 41 -0.06 9.08 -4.03
CA GLN A 41 -1.37 9.27 -4.65
C GLN A 41 -2.50 9.10 -3.64
N ARG A 42 -2.49 8.01 -2.88
CA ARG A 42 -3.49 7.76 -1.84
C ARG A 42 -3.42 8.79 -0.71
N MET A 43 -2.22 9.11 -0.22
CA MET A 43 -2.02 10.09 0.86
C MET A 43 -2.56 11.48 0.50
N LEU A 44 -2.53 11.86 -0.77
CA LEU A 44 -3.03 13.15 -1.25
C LEU A 44 -4.48 13.11 -1.75
N GLY A 45 -5.02 11.92 -2.03
CA GLY A 45 -6.23 11.77 -2.83
C GLY A 45 -6.03 12.22 -4.29
N ALA A 46 -4.79 12.10 -4.78
CA ALA A 46 -4.40 12.46 -6.13
C ALA A 46 -4.59 11.30 -7.09
N SER A 47 -4.80 11.64 -8.37
CA SER A 47 -4.94 10.68 -9.47
C SER A 47 -3.57 10.28 -10.05
N LEU A 48 -2.56 11.12 -9.88
CA LEU A 48 -1.18 10.83 -10.26
C LEU A 48 -0.23 11.59 -9.32
N VAL A 49 0.83 10.93 -8.88
CA VAL A 49 2.00 11.53 -8.24
C VAL A 49 3.23 10.93 -8.91
N ARG A 50 4.14 11.80 -9.37
CA ARG A 50 5.38 11.38 -10.03
C ARG A 50 6.54 12.31 -9.66
N GLY A 51 7.72 11.75 -9.44
CA GLY A 51 8.92 12.51 -9.09
C GLY A 51 10.17 11.64 -9.05
N LEU A 52 11.34 12.24 -8.85
CA LEU A 52 12.57 11.49 -8.58
C LEU A 52 12.50 10.87 -7.18
N PRO A 53 13.22 9.76 -6.90
CA PRO A 53 13.14 9.07 -5.60
C PRO A 53 13.38 9.98 -4.39
N GLU A 54 14.37 10.88 -4.45
CA GLU A 54 14.66 11.81 -3.35
C GLU A 54 13.60 12.90 -3.18
N ASP A 55 12.96 13.30 -4.28
CA ASP A 55 11.87 14.29 -4.26
C ASP A 55 10.59 13.67 -3.68
N LEU A 56 10.28 12.42 -4.04
CA LEU A 56 9.17 11.64 -3.48
C LEU A 56 9.36 11.42 -1.98
N LYS A 57 10.59 11.13 -1.52
CA LYS A 57 10.92 11.03 -0.09
C LYS A 57 10.64 12.34 0.66
N ARG A 58 11.03 13.49 0.08
CA ARG A 58 10.72 14.81 0.67
C ARG A 58 9.23 15.08 0.69
N LEU A 59 8.52 14.75 -0.39
CA LEU A 59 7.07 14.89 -0.46
C LEU A 59 6.36 14.03 0.59
N ALA A 60 6.83 12.79 0.82
CA ALA A 60 6.27 11.92 1.85
C ALA A 60 6.42 12.45 3.29
N ALA A 61 7.43 13.30 3.53
CA ALA A 61 7.67 13.94 4.81
C ALA A 61 7.06 15.35 4.92
N ASP A 62 6.40 15.85 3.87
CA ASP A 62 5.80 17.18 3.86
C ASP A 62 4.62 17.25 4.86
N PRO A 63 4.59 18.23 5.79
CA PRO A 63 3.49 18.41 6.73
C PRO A 63 2.11 18.49 6.07
N TYR A 64 2.01 19.13 4.90
CA TYR A 64 0.77 19.21 4.13
C TYR A 64 0.30 17.83 3.64
N VAL A 65 1.24 16.99 3.18
CA VAL A 65 0.92 15.63 2.72
C VAL A 65 0.45 14.76 3.87
N LEU A 66 1.10 14.89 5.04
CA LEU A 66 0.71 14.17 6.25
C LEU A 66 -0.65 14.62 6.80
N GLU A 67 -0.92 15.93 6.78
CA GLU A 67 -2.22 16.49 7.15
C GLU A 67 -3.32 15.97 6.22
N ARG A 68 -3.08 16.01 4.91
CA ARG A 68 -4.05 15.51 3.92
C ARG A 68 -4.33 14.02 4.08
N ALA A 69 -3.28 13.23 4.29
CA ALA A 69 -3.41 11.79 4.50
C ALA A 69 -4.17 11.49 5.80
N THR A 70 -3.98 12.31 6.84
CA THR A 70 -4.74 12.22 8.10
C THR A 70 -6.22 12.49 7.89
N GLU A 71 -6.59 13.49 7.08
CA GLU A 71 -7.98 13.76 6.74
C GLU A 71 -8.63 12.60 5.97
N ILE A 72 -7.92 12.05 4.98
CA ILE A 72 -8.41 10.91 4.19
C ILE A 72 -8.60 9.69 5.09
N ALA A 73 -7.62 9.38 5.95
CA ALA A 73 -7.74 8.27 6.90
C ALA A 73 -8.94 8.42 7.84
N ARG A 74 -9.24 9.64 8.32
CA ARG A 74 -10.44 9.91 9.12
C ARG A 74 -11.73 9.70 8.31
N GLN A 75 -11.75 10.11 7.05
CA GLN A 75 -12.89 9.88 6.16
C GLN A 75 -13.12 8.37 5.90
N GLU A 76 -12.05 7.61 5.66
CA GLU A 76 -12.10 6.16 5.46
C GLU A 76 -12.60 5.41 6.72
N LEU A 77 -12.22 5.87 7.91
CA LEU A 77 -12.71 5.29 9.18
C LEU A 77 -14.17 5.64 9.49
N GLY A 78 -14.63 6.81 9.03
CA GLY A 78 -15.93 7.34 9.41
C GLY A 78 -16.04 7.53 10.93
N TYR A 79 -16.96 6.79 11.56
CA TYR A 79 -17.16 6.82 13.01
C TYR A 79 -16.38 5.72 13.77
N LYS A 80 -15.69 4.83 13.06
CA LYS A 80 -14.98 3.70 13.68
C LYS A 80 -13.73 4.19 14.39
N THR A 81 -13.51 3.69 15.61
CA THR A 81 -12.30 3.95 16.38
C THR A 81 -11.35 2.78 16.23
N VAL A 82 -10.07 3.08 15.99
CA VAL A 82 -8.98 2.10 15.89
C VAL A 82 -7.80 2.55 16.75
N SER A 83 -6.83 1.67 16.98
CA SER A 83 -5.59 2.00 17.68
C SER A 83 -4.78 3.08 16.94
N ALA A 84 -3.83 3.72 17.64
CA ALA A 84 -2.96 4.72 17.05
C ALA A 84 -2.09 4.10 15.93
N GLU A 85 -1.64 2.87 16.12
CA GLU A 85 -0.87 2.09 15.15
C GLU A 85 -1.67 1.84 13.86
N ALA A 86 -2.92 1.40 14.01
CA ALA A 86 -3.84 1.19 12.90
C ALA A 86 -4.15 2.49 12.17
N PHE A 87 -4.38 3.58 12.91
CA PHE A 87 -4.56 4.91 12.34
C PHE A 87 -3.33 5.37 11.54
N ASN A 88 -2.14 5.23 12.11
CA ASN A 88 -0.89 5.61 11.44
C ASN A 88 -0.62 4.79 10.17
N TRP A 89 -1.05 3.52 10.15
CA TRP A 89 -0.99 2.68 8.95
C TRP A 89 -1.94 3.18 7.86
N LEU A 90 -3.14 3.66 8.21
CA LEU A 90 -4.04 4.28 7.22
C LEU A 90 -3.44 5.55 6.63
N VAL A 91 -2.82 6.38 7.46
CA VAL A 91 -2.20 7.66 7.06
C VAL A 91 -1.01 7.45 6.13
N SER A 92 -0.13 6.51 6.43
CA SER A 92 1.17 6.45 5.74
C SER A 92 1.70 5.06 5.48
N GLY A 93 0.97 4.01 5.83
CA GLY A 93 1.38 2.63 5.58
C GLY A 93 1.44 2.28 4.09
N GLU A 94 2.27 1.29 3.76
CA GLU A 94 2.27 0.70 2.42
C GLU A 94 1.04 -0.20 2.26
N ARG A 95 0.10 0.26 1.43
CA ARG A 95 -1.23 -0.34 1.30
C ARG A 95 -1.46 -0.92 -0.09
N GLY A 96 -2.05 -2.11 -0.12
CA GLY A 96 -2.55 -2.81 -1.30
C GLY A 96 -3.92 -3.41 -1.07
N SER A 97 -4.53 -3.94 -2.14
CA SER A 97 -5.88 -4.52 -2.08
C SER A 97 -5.98 -5.64 -1.03
N SER A 98 -4.99 -6.53 -0.98
CA SER A 98 -4.91 -7.63 -0.02
C SER A 98 -4.69 -7.16 1.42
N SER A 99 -3.82 -6.18 1.66
CA SER A 99 -3.55 -5.66 3.00
C SER A 99 -4.73 -4.83 3.54
N GLU A 100 -5.40 -4.07 2.68
CA GLU A 100 -6.64 -3.37 3.04
C GLU A 100 -7.78 -4.33 3.35
N HIS A 101 -7.88 -5.45 2.63
CA HIS A 101 -8.84 -6.51 2.96
C HIS A 101 -8.55 -7.12 4.33
N LEU A 102 -7.29 -7.46 4.60
CA LEU A 102 -6.85 -7.96 5.90
C LEU A 102 -7.19 -6.98 7.03
N PHE A 103 -6.84 -5.70 6.87
CA PHE A 103 -7.18 -4.64 7.83
C PHE A 103 -8.70 -4.53 8.05
N SER A 104 -9.47 -4.55 6.96
CA SER A 104 -10.94 -4.41 6.99
C SER A 104 -11.60 -5.52 7.78
N VAL A 105 -11.21 -6.77 7.54
CA VAL A 105 -11.81 -7.94 8.21
C VAL A 105 -11.44 -7.96 9.68
N VAL A 106 -10.17 -7.74 9.99
CA VAL A 106 -9.68 -7.88 11.38
C VAL A 106 -10.18 -6.75 12.28
N LEU A 107 -10.15 -5.51 11.79
CA LEU A 107 -10.55 -4.34 12.58
C LEU A 107 -12.01 -3.92 12.35
N GLY A 108 -12.73 -4.66 11.51
CA GLY A 108 -14.12 -4.35 11.17
C GLY A 108 -14.28 -2.99 10.48
N VAL A 109 -13.30 -2.52 9.70
CA VAL A 109 -13.32 -1.27 8.93
C VAL A 109 -13.68 -1.56 7.46
N GLU A 110 -14.26 -0.61 6.73
CA GLU A 110 -14.60 -0.79 5.32
C GLU A 110 -13.61 -0.03 4.43
N LEU A 111 -12.57 -0.72 3.96
CA LEU A 111 -11.67 -0.21 2.92
C LEU A 111 -12.01 -0.82 1.55
N PRO A 112 -11.66 -0.13 0.44
CA PRO A 112 -12.00 -0.58 -0.91
C PRO A 112 -11.27 -1.86 -1.31
N GLY A 113 -10.06 -2.12 -0.79
CA GLY A 113 -9.31 -3.32 -1.09
C GLY A 113 -10.05 -4.64 -0.76
N LYS A 114 -9.90 -5.60 -1.67
CA LYS A 114 -10.43 -6.97 -1.60
C LYS A 114 -9.40 -7.98 -2.14
N GLY A 115 -9.65 -9.26 -1.92
CA GLY A 115 -8.78 -10.35 -2.39
C GLY A 115 -7.72 -10.78 -1.38
N PHE A 116 -6.68 -11.45 -1.86
CA PHE A 116 -5.60 -12.06 -1.07
C PHE A 116 -4.25 -11.76 -1.74
N PRO A 117 -3.11 -11.94 -1.06
CA PRO A 117 -1.81 -11.77 -1.68
C PRO A 117 -1.61 -12.69 -2.89
N ALA A 118 -1.41 -12.11 -4.08
CA ALA A 118 -1.16 -12.89 -5.30
C ALA A 118 0.35 -13.09 -5.55
N ASP A 119 1.20 -12.23 -5.01
CA ASP A 119 2.64 -12.27 -5.20
C ASP A 119 3.41 -11.83 -3.93
N PRO A 120 4.76 -11.90 -3.91
CA PRO A 120 5.55 -11.44 -2.79
C PRO A 120 5.41 -9.95 -2.44
N ALA A 121 5.07 -9.09 -3.39
CA ALA A 121 4.88 -7.65 -3.14
C ALA A 121 3.52 -7.37 -2.48
N ASP A 122 2.49 -8.15 -2.79
CA ASP A 122 1.25 -8.15 -2.03
C ASP A 122 1.47 -8.70 -0.61
N PHE A 123 2.20 -9.81 -0.50
CA PHE A 123 2.46 -10.46 0.78
C PHE A 123 3.32 -9.57 1.69
N SER A 124 4.33 -8.88 1.14
CA SER A 124 5.15 -7.93 1.89
C SER A 124 4.34 -6.80 2.51
N ARG A 125 3.34 -6.26 1.80
CA ARG A 125 2.43 -5.23 2.32
C ARG A 125 1.55 -5.77 3.45
N CYS A 126 1.05 -7.00 3.35
CA CYS A 126 0.35 -7.67 4.45
C CYS A 126 1.27 -7.90 5.66
N ARG A 127 2.53 -8.30 5.45
CA ARG A 127 3.52 -8.47 6.53
C ARG A 127 3.84 -7.13 7.22
N LYS A 128 4.11 -6.07 6.46
CA LYS A 128 4.33 -4.71 6.99
C LYS A 128 3.14 -4.22 7.82
N LEU A 129 1.91 -4.49 7.37
CA LEU A 129 0.72 -4.21 8.18
C LEU A 129 0.76 -4.95 9.52
N CYS A 130 1.06 -6.26 9.54
CA CYS A 130 1.13 -7.03 10.78
C CYS A 130 2.24 -6.54 11.72
N GLU A 131 3.39 -6.13 11.17
CA GLU A 131 4.50 -5.55 11.94
C GLU A 131 4.12 -4.19 12.54
N GLN A 132 3.39 -3.36 11.79
CA GLN A 132 2.98 -2.04 12.24
C GLN A 132 1.77 -2.08 13.18
N VAL A 133 0.84 -3.02 13.01
CA VAL A 133 -0.44 -3.11 13.73
C VAL A 133 -0.56 -4.45 14.45
N PRO A 134 -0.10 -4.56 15.72
CA PRO A 134 -0.05 -5.83 16.46
C PRO A 134 -1.41 -6.54 16.63
N GLU A 135 -2.50 -5.78 16.65
CA GLU A 135 -3.86 -6.31 16.68
C GLU A 135 -4.17 -7.14 15.43
N VAL A 136 -3.69 -6.71 14.26
CA VAL A 136 -3.85 -7.45 13.01
C VAL A 136 -3.09 -8.77 13.06
N ALA A 137 -1.82 -8.73 13.50
CA ALA A 137 -1.00 -9.93 13.65
C ALA A 137 -1.63 -10.96 14.60
N SER A 138 -2.15 -10.48 15.73
CA SER A 138 -2.76 -11.33 16.77
C SER A 138 -4.07 -11.98 16.33
N ASN A 139 -4.75 -11.41 15.33
CA ASN A 139 -6.07 -11.85 14.86
C ASN A 139 -6.05 -12.35 13.41
N LEU A 140 -4.89 -12.70 12.85
CA LEU A 140 -4.74 -13.24 11.49
C LEU A 140 -5.64 -14.45 11.21
N GLN A 141 -5.93 -15.27 12.22
CA GLN A 141 -6.79 -16.45 12.10
C GLN A 141 -8.22 -16.12 11.65
N LEU A 142 -8.71 -14.90 11.90
CA LEU A 142 -10.03 -14.45 11.40
C LEU A 142 -10.12 -14.52 9.87
N MET A 143 -9.00 -14.33 9.16
CA MET A 143 -8.98 -14.38 7.71
C MET A 143 -9.33 -15.75 7.15
N LYS A 144 -9.16 -16.84 7.91
CA LYS A 144 -9.52 -18.19 7.46
C LYS A 144 -10.99 -18.34 7.09
N ALA A 145 -11.86 -17.55 7.72
CA ALA A 145 -13.30 -17.57 7.44
C ALA A 145 -13.69 -16.81 6.16
N THR A 146 -12.77 -16.04 5.55
CA THR A 146 -13.08 -15.16 4.42
C THR A 146 -13.05 -15.86 3.07
N SER A 147 -12.16 -16.85 2.90
CA SER A 147 -12.01 -17.63 1.68
C SER A 147 -11.08 -18.83 1.88
N THR A 148 -11.16 -19.83 0.99
CA THR A 148 -10.23 -20.97 0.96
C THR A 148 -8.78 -20.52 0.76
N GLN A 149 -8.55 -19.50 -0.06
CA GLN A 149 -7.21 -18.96 -0.32
C GLN A 149 -6.60 -18.32 0.92
N TRP A 150 -7.36 -17.46 1.63
CA TRP A 150 -6.90 -16.93 2.92
C TRP A 150 -6.68 -18.04 3.94
N ALA A 151 -7.55 -19.05 4.01
CA ALA A 151 -7.35 -20.19 4.92
C ALA A 151 -6.00 -20.88 4.69
N ARG A 152 -5.69 -21.23 3.44
CA ARG A 152 -4.41 -21.83 3.04
C ARG A 152 -3.22 -20.92 3.28
N LEU A 153 -3.37 -19.61 3.04
CA LEU A 153 -2.32 -18.63 3.26
C LEU A 153 -2.00 -18.45 4.75
N ILE A 154 -3.01 -18.40 5.62
CA ILE A 154 -2.80 -18.33 7.07
C ILE A 154 -2.19 -19.64 7.59
N ASP A 155 -2.59 -20.80 7.07
CA ASP A 155 -1.99 -22.09 7.45
C ASP A 155 -0.49 -22.19 7.11
N GLN A 156 -0.02 -21.44 6.10
CA GLN A 156 1.38 -21.40 5.67
C GLN A 156 2.10 -20.10 6.03
N TRP A 157 1.49 -19.21 6.80
CA TRP A 157 1.97 -17.84 7.02
C TRP A 157 3.42 -17.79 7.51
N ASP A 158 3.74 -18.54 8.56
CA ASP A 158 5.08 -18.55 9.16
C ASP A 158 6.13 -19.12 8.20
N SER A 159 5.79 -20.20 7.49
CA SER A 159 6.65 -20.81 6.47
C SER A 159 6.95 -19.85 5.33
N LEU A 160 5.94 -19.09 4.87
CA LEU A 160 6.11 -18.06 3.85
C LEU A 160 6.98 -16.89 4.34
N CYS A 161 6.82 -16.47 5.60
CA CYS A 161 7.66 -15.45 6.21
C CYS A 161 9.13 -15.89 6.23
N ILE A 162 9.40 -17.10 6.72
CA ILE A 162 10.75 -17.68 6.77
C ILE A 162 11.35 -17.79 5.36
N LEU A 163 10.57 -18.31 4.40
CA LEU A 163 11.02 -18.46 3.01
C LEU A 163 11.39 -17.09 2.41
N MET A 164 10.51 -16.10 2.56
CA MET A 164 10.72 -14.75 2.04
C MET A 164 11.91 -14.06 2.72
N ASP A 165 12.08 -14.20 4.02
CA ASP A 165 13.21 -13.64 4.77
C ASP A 165 14.54 -14.24 4.30
N SER A 166 14.55 -15.55 3.99
CA SER A 166 15.73 -16.22 3.45
C SER A 166 16.03 -15.86 2.01
N GLU A 167 14.99 -15.67 1.19
CA GLU A 167 15.13 -15.46 -0.25
C GLU A 167 15.38 -14.00 -0.61
N SER A 168 14.79 -13.07 0.14
CA SER A 168 14.90 -11.63 -0.08
C SER A 168 15.08 -10.88 1.24
N PRO A 169 16.24 -10.95 1.91
CA PRO A 169 16.44 -10.35 3.24
C PRO A 169 16.11 -8.85 3.36
N GLN A 170 16.23 -8.12 2.24
CA GLN A 170 15.97 -6.68 2.12
C GLN A 170 14.54 -6.37 1.64
N TRP A 171 13.61 -7.33 1.67
CA TRP A 171 12.25 -7.14 1.16
C TRP A 171 11.51 -5.96 1.83
N ARG A 172 11.87 -5.60 3.07
CA ARG A 172 11.29 -4.44 3.77
C ARG A 172 11.61 -3.12 3.06
N GLU A 173 12.76 -3.05 2.40
CA GLU A 173 13.19 -1.91 1.59
C GLU A 173 12.56 -1.94 0.18
N GLY A 174 11.75 -2.96 -0.13
CA GLY A 174 11.20 -3.16 -1.48
C GLY A 174 12.25 -3.65 -2.48
N VAL A 175 13.40 -4.12 -1.99
CA VAL A 175 14.53 -4.57 -2.82
C VAL A 175 14.62 -6.08 -2.82
N GLY A 176 15.03 -6.63 -3.97
CA GLY A 176 15.27 -8.05 -4.16
C GLY A 176 14.17 -8.74 -4.96
N SER A 177 14.21 -10.07 -4.96
CA SER A 177 13.25 -10.91 -5.68
C SER A 177 12.98 -12.17 -4.87
N ALA A 178 11.74 -12.65 -4.86
CA ALA A 178 11.35 -13.84 -4.11
C ALA A 178 10.62 -14.88 -4.99
N PRO A 179 11.31 -15.49 -5.99
CA PRO A 179 10.68 -16.42 -6.93
C PRO A 179 10.17 -17.71 -6.30
N LYS A 180 10.79 -18.23 -5.23
CA LYS A 180 10.29 -19.39 -4.49
C LYS A 180 9.07 -19.00 -3.66
N THR A 181 9.10 -17.86 -2.97
CA THR A 181 7.92 -17.33 -2.27
C THR A 181 6.76 -17.13 -3.24
N TYR A 182 7.01 -16.57 -4.43
CA TYR A 182 6.00 -16.44 -5.48
C TYR A 182 5.39 -17.80 -5.86
N LYS A 183 6.22 -18.81 -6.14
CA LYS A 183 5.75 -20.16 -6.46
C LYS A 183 4.94 -20.78 -5.33
N SER A 184 5.34 -20.57 -4.07
CA SER A 184 4.59 -21.04 -2.91
C SER A 184 3.23 -20.36 -2.78
N ILE A 185 3.15 -19.04 -2.97
CA ILE A 185 1.88 -18.29 -2.96
C ILE A 185 0.95 -18.78 -4.08
N GLN A 186 1.47 -19.00 -5.29
CA GLN A 186 0.69 -19.48 -6.43
C GLN A 186 0.19 -20.93 -6.28
N ALA A 187 0.74 -21.70 -5.34
CA ALA A 187 0.32 -23.07 -5.06
C ALA A 187 -0.78 -23.18 -3.98
N LEU A 188 -1.18 -22.06 -3.38
CA LEU A 188 -2.28 -21.96 -2.40
C LEU A 188 -3.64 -21.85 -3.11
#